data_AF-A0A961Z320-F1
#
_entry.id   AF-A0A961Z320-F1
#
_cell.length_a   1.000
_cell.length_b   1.000
_cell.length_c   1.000
_cell.angle_alpha   90.00
_cell.angle_beta   90.00
_cell.angle_gamma   90.00
#
_symmetry.space_group_name_H-M   'P 1'
#
loop_
_entity.id
_entity.type
_entity.pdbx_description
1 polymer ?
#
loop_
_entity_poly.entity_id
_entity_poly.type
_entity_poly.pdbx_seq_one_letter_code
_entity_poly.pdbx_strand_id
1 'polypeptide(L)'
;MKSKNIDLIVRLEYADRGDVVIQESWFHNGLLHNPRGPALIHRDAATGRITIEIWYEHGSIHREGAPAMVIHDAETGTVVREVWERHGKLEREGGLPAVVLYAPDGSQIGEEFYEAGQLHATSGPALIRRDTATGVVVCEEWYRAGRLHRTDGPARIERDAVTGAILAKEYFELGRPRPLHPGPSPKP
;
A
#
# COMPACT_ATOMS: atom_id res chain seq x y z
N MET A 1 -1.75 44.14 -5.42
CA MET A 1 -2.69 43.21 -4.75
C MET A 1 -1.93 42.52 -3.63
N LYS A 2 -2.26 42.79 -2.36
CA LYS A 2 -1.64 42.10 -1.23
C LYS A 2 -2.22 40.68 -1.20
N SER A 3 -1.40 39.69 -1.54
CA SER A 3 -1.69 38.29 -1.25
C SER A 3 -2.05 38.19 0.23
N LYS A 4 -3.29 37.78 0.53
CA LYS A 4 -3.66 37.41 1.89
C LYS A 4 -2.86 36.14 2.18
N ASN A 5 -1.75 36.26 2.92
CA ASN A 5 -1.16 35.13 3.62
C ASN A 5 -2.26 34.63 4.55
N ILE A 6 -2.96 33.57 4.15
CA ILE A 6 -3.94 32.91 4.99
C ILE A 6 -3.15 31.90 5.81
N ASP A 7 -3.20 32.10 7.13
CA ASP A 7 -2.51 31.31 8.14
C ASP A 7 -2.81 29.81 8.00
N LEU A 8 -1.93 28.98 8.55
CA LEU A 8 -2.18 27.56 8.73
C LEU A 8 -3.42 27.41 9.65
N ILE A 9 -4.53 26.89 9.10
CA ILE A 9 -5.77 26.67 9.87
C ILE A 9 -5.79 25.21 10.31
N VAL A 10 -6.06 24.98 11.59
CA VAL A 10 -6.33 23.66 12.14
C VAL A 10 -7.82 23.52 12.38
N ARG A 11 -8.42 22.42 11.91
CA ARG A 11 -9.79 22.01 12.22
C ARG A 11 -9.76 20.75 13.05
N LEU A 12 -10.60 20.72 14.07
CA LEU A 12 -10.77 19.58 14.97
C LEU A 12 -12.20 19.08 14.86
N GLU A 13 -12.37 17.77 14.75
CA GLU A 13 -13.67 17.12 14.89
C GLU A 13 -13.64 16.25 16.16
N TYR A 14 -14.75 16.25 16.88
CA TYR A 14 -14.90 15.60 18.16
C TYR A 14 -15.94 14.48 18.08
N ALA A 15 -15.73 13.40 18.83
CA ALA A 15 -16.75 12.38 19.04
C ALA A 15 -18.02 12.98 19.69
N ASP A 16 -19.16 12.29 19.60
CA ASP A 16 -20.48 12.77 20.08
C ASP A 16 -20.51 13.25 21.54
N ARG A 17 -19.57 12.79 22.38
CA ARG A 17 -19.44 13.23 23.79
C ARG A 17 -18.62 14.51 23.97
N GLY A 18 -18.07 15.09 22.90
CA GLY A 18 -17.37 16.39 22.87
C GLY A 18 -15.94 16.40 23.43
N ASP A 19 -15.53 15.37 24.17
CA ASP A 19 -14.26 15.39 24.92
C ASP A 19 -13.07 14.72 24.18
N VAL A 20 -13.33 14.00 23.08
CA VAL A 20 -12.32 13.25 22.34
C VAL A 20 -12.23 13.79 20.91
N VAL A 21 -11.06 14.29 20.53
CA VAL A 21 -10.76 14.66 19.14
C VAL A 21 -10.60 13.38 18.32
N ILE A 22 -11.40 13.23 17.27
CA ILE A 22 -11.37 12.08 16.35
C ILE A 22 -10.71 12.41 15.01
N GLN A 23 -10.57 13.71 14.71
CA GLN A 23 -9.90 14.17 13.50
C GLN A 23 -9.20 15.49 13.72
N GLU A 24 -8.00 15.61 13.16
CA GLU A 24 -7.26 16.86 13.06
C GLU A 24 -6.92 17.11 11.58
N SER A 25 -7.17 18.30 11.08
CA SER A 25 -6.92 18.66 9.68
C SER A 25 -6.24 20.00 9.56
N TRP A 26 -5.13 20.07 8.82
CA TRP A 26 -4.33 21.27 8.62
C TRP A 26 -4.50 21.80 7.20
N PHE A 27 -4.77 23.09 7.08
CA PHE A 27 -5.02 23.75 5.80
C PHE A 27 -4.06 24.93 5.59
N HIS A 28 -3.54 25.05 4.37
CA HIS A 28 -2.85 26.25 3.89
C HIS A 28 -3.57 26.76 2.63
N ASN A 29 -3.97 28.04 2.63
CA ASN A 29 -4.77 28.64 1.54
C ASN A 29 -6.05 27.84 1.18
N GLY A 30 -6.68 27.21 2.19
CA GLY A 30 -7.90 26.43 2.02
C GLY A 30 -7.71 25.01 1.49
N LEU A 31 -6.47 24.59 1.21
CA LEU A 31 -6.11 23.24 0.77
C LEU A 31 -5.45 22.47 1.92
N LEU A 32 -5.67 21.16 2.02
CA LEU A 32 -4.98 20.32 2.99
C LEU A 32 -3.47 20.41 2.78
N HIS A 33 -2.75 20.79 3.83
CA HIS A 33 -1.30 20.93 3.80
C HIS A 33 -0.73 21.09 5.21
N ASN A 34 0.36 20.38 5.50
CA ASN A 34 1.14 20.56 6.72
C ASN A 34 2.63 20.31 6.43
N PRO A 35 3.49 21.34 6.44
CA PRO A 35 4.91 21.15 6.17
C PRO A 35 5.69 20.51 7.34
N ARG A 36 5.05 20.29 8.49
CA ARG A 36 5.68 19.77 9.72
C ARG A 36 5.19 18.38 10.12
N GLY A 37 4.26 17.78 9.37
CA GLY A 37 3.62 16.54 9.77
C GLY A 37 2.48 16.14 8.83
N PRO A 38 1.64 15.17 9.21
CA PRO A 38 0.45 14.84 8.45
C PRO A 38 -0.49 16.04 8.39
N ALA A 39 -1.18 16.22 7.26
CA ALA A 39 -2.20 17.24 7.11
C ALA A 39 -3.59 16.74 7.50
N LEU A 40 -3.75 15.42 7.69
CA LEU A 40 -4.97 14.81 8.21
C LEU A 40 -4.57 13.67 9.15
N ILE A 41 -5.12 13.69 10.37
CA ILE A 41 -4.99 12.61 11.36
C ILE A 41 -6.39 12.16 11.73
N HIS A 42 -6.63 10.85 11.74
CA HIS A 42 -7.82 10.24 12.34
C HIS A 42 -7.45 9.47 13.59
N ARG A 43 -8.35 9.47 14.57
CA ARG A 43 -8.19 8.77 15.84
C ARG A 43 -9.41 7.89 16.12
N ASP A 44 -9.18 6.75 16.75
CA ASP A 44 -10.24 5.91 17.30
C ASP A 44 -10.93 6.66 18.46
N ALA A 45 -12.26 6.69 18.46
CA ALA A 45 -13.03 7.49 19.42
C ALA A 45 -13.01 6.91 20.84
N ALA A 46 -12.81 5.59 20.99
CA ALA A 46 -12.83 4.94 22.29
C ALA A 46 -11.47 5.03 22.99
N THR A 47 -10.38 4.91 22.24
CA THR A 47 -9.01 4.83 22.76
C THR A 47 -8.20 6.10 22.53
N GLY A 48 -8.61 6.97 21.60
CA GLY A 48 -7.87 8.17 21.20
C GLY A 48 -6.61 7.88 20.36
N ARG A 49 -6.33 6.61 20.06
CA ARG A 49 -5.15 6.22 19.26
C ARG A 49 -5.30 6.70 17.83
N ILE A 50 -4.19 7.13 17.24
CA ILE A 50 -4.14 7.44 15.81
C ILE A 50 -4.40 6.15 15.04
N THR A 51 -5.30 6.22 14.06
CA THR A 51 -5.61 5.13 13.14
C THR A 51 -5.15 5.43 11.72
N ILE A 52 -5.09 6.71 11.34
CA ILE A 52 -4.68 7.12 10.00
C ILE A 52 -3.91 8.45 10.10
N GLU A 53 -2.80 8.53 9.38
CA GLU A 53 -2.07 9.77 9.09
C GLU A 53 -1.93 9.94 7.57
N ILE A 54 -2.26 11.12 7.04
CA ILE A 54 -2.14 11.42 5.61
C ILE A 54 -1.40 12.75 5.43
N TRP A 55 -0.39 12.73 4.57
CA TRP A 55 0.39 13.89 4.17
C TRP A 55 -0.14 14.46 2.87
N TYR A 56 -0.31 15.78 2.84
CA TYR A 56 -0.77 16.51 1.68
C TYR A 56 0.18 17.64 1.30
N GLU A 57 0.41 17.79 0.00
CA GLU A 57 1.07 18.93 -0.59
C GLU A 57 0.12 19.59 -1.61
N HIS A 58 -0.16 20.89 -1.39
CA HIS A 58 -1.09 21.66 -2.23
C HIS A 58 -2.45 20.97 -2.46
N GLY A 59 -2.99 20.29 -1.44
CA GLY A 59 -4.28 19.59 -1.51
C GLY A 59 -4.26 18.22 -2.18
N SER A 60 -3.09 17.72 -2.61
CA SER A 60 -2.91 16.36 -3.14
C SER A 60 -2.13 15.50 -2.15
N ILE A 61 -2.43 14.20 -2.05
CA ILE A 61 -1.69 13.28 -1.18
C ILE A 61 -0.25 13.17 -1.68
N HIS A 62 0.71 13.52 -0.83
CA HIS A 62 2.12 13.53 -1.19
C HIS A 62 3.01 13.63 0.04
N ARG A 63 4.14 12.93 0.01
CA ARG A 63 5.24 13.09 0.95
C ARG A 63 6.56 12.69 0.28
N GLU A 64 7.53 13.59 0.32
CA GLU A 64 8.87 13.32 -0.23
C GLU A 64 9.59 12.24 0.60
N GLY A 65 10.12 11.21 -0.06
CA GLY A 65 10.97 10.17 0.55
C GLY A 65 10.32 9.23 1.58
N ALA A 66 9.05 9.41 1.94
CA ALA A 66 8.37 8.68 3.02
C ALA A 66 6.90 8.38 2.65
N PRO A 67 6.18 7.50 3.39
CA PRO A 67 4.80 7.18 3.06
C PRO A 67 3.91 8.42 3.12
N ALA A 68 3.10 8.62 2.08
CA ALA A 68 2.11 9.69 2.01
C ALA A 68 0.84 9.37 2.81
N MET A 69 0.63 8.09 3.15
CA MET A 69 -0.38 7.65 4.10
C MET A 69 0.15 6.50 4.96
N VAL A 70 -0.14 6.55 6.25
CA VAL A 70 0.18 5.51 7.23
C VAL A 70 -1.10 5.13 7.96
N ILE A 71 -1.37 3.83 8.07
CA ILE A 71 -2.55 3.28 8.75
C ILE A 71 -2.06 2.43 9.91
N HIS A 72 -2.70 2.62 11.06
CA HIS A 72 -2.41 1.95 12.31
C HIS A 72 -3.56 1.05 12.73
N ASP A 73 -3.22 -0.07 13.37
CA ASP A 73 -4.18 -0.90 14.08
C ASP A 73 -4.81 -0.12 15.25
N ALA A 74 -6.13 -0.14 15.37
CA ALA A 74 -6.83 0.65 16.38
C ALA A 74 -6.62 0.13 17.82
N GLU A 75 -6.38 -1.17 17.98
CA GLU A 75 -6.23 -1.81 19.29
C GLU A 75 -4.80 -1.70 19.84
N THR A 76 -3.80 -1.80 18.97
CA THR A 76 -2.38 -1.85 19.36
C THR A 76 -1.64 -0.55 19.02
N GLY A 77 -2.11 0.20 18.03
CA GLY A 77 -1.45 1.41 17.50
C GLY A 77 -0.27 1.12 16.57
N THR A 78 0.02 -0.15 16.27
CA THR A 78 1.11 -0.53 15.37
C THR A 78 0.76 -0.16 13.94
N VAL A 79 1.77 0.19 13.13
CA VAL A 79 1.57 0.45 11.71
C VAL A 79 1.21 -0.88 11.03
N VAL A 80 0.10 -0.90 10.30
CA VAL A 80 -0.34 -2.08 9.53
C VAL A 80 -0.21 -1.87 8.03
N ARG A 81 -0.12 -0.61 7.58
CA ARG A 81 0.00 -0.28 6.16
C ARG A 81 0.66 1.07 5.95
N GLU A 82 1.61 1.09 5.02
CA GLU A 82 2.23 2.31 4.49
C GLU A 82 1.95 2.41 2.99
N VAL A 83 1.63 3.61 2.53
CA VAL A 83 1.28 3.88 1.13
C VAL A 83 2.05 5.08 0.60
N TRP A 84 2.65 4.90 -0.57
CA TRP A 84 3.31 5.93 -1.34
C TRP A 84 2.45 6.31 -2.54
N GLU A 85 2.31 7.61 -2.74
CA GLU A 85 1.50 8.18 -3.82
C GLU A 85 2.27 9.33 -4.48
N ARG A 86 2.17 9.42 -5.80
CA ARG A 86 2.71 10.51 -6.62
C ARG A 86 1.64 10.95 -7.61
N HIS A 87 1.27 12.23 -7.57
CA HIS A 87 0.29 12.84 -8.48
C HIS A 87 -1.07 12.12 -8.55
N GLY A 88 -1.64 11.70 -7.42
CA GLY A 88 -2.95 11.02 -7.41
C GLY A 88 -2.89 9.53 -7.73
N LYS A 89 -1.69 8.94 -7.83
CA LYS A 89 -1.49 7.54 -8.24
C LYS A 89 -0.56 6.82 -7.27
N LEU A 90 -0.91 5.58 -6.94
CA LEU A 90 -0.01 4.67 -6.23
C LEU A 90 1.25 4.46 -7.06
N GLU A 91 2.38 4.90 -6.52
CA GLU A 91 3.68 4.81 -7.15
C GLU A 91 4.77 5.15 -6.14
N ARG A 92 5.92 4.50 -6.24
CA ARG A 92 7.12 4.82 -5.47
C ARG A 92 8.36 4.74 -6.36
N GLU A 93 9.19 5.76 -6.30
CA GLU A 93 10.41 5.85 -7.10
C GLU A 93 11.42 4.75 -6.75
N GLY A 94 12.25 4.38 -7.72
CA GLY A 94 13.33 3.42 -7.53
C GLY A 94 12.92 1.95 -7.63
N GLY A 95 11.72 1.65 -8.16
CA GLY A 95 11.22 0.28 -8.25
C GLY A 95 10.91 -0.33 -6.88
N LEU A 96 10.57 0.52 -5.91
CA LEU A 96 10.19 0.14 -4.55
C LEU A 96 8.67 -0.09 -4.45
N PRO A 97 8.20 -0.84 -3.44
CA PRO A 97 6.77 -1.07 -3.26
C PRO A 97 6.05 0.24 -2.92
N ALA A 98 4.93 0.49 -3.60
CA ALA A 98 4.06 1.62 -3.32
C ALA A 98 3.08 1.33 -2.17
N VAL A 99 2.88 0.05 -1.82
CA VAL A 99 2.19 -0.35 -0.59
C VAL A 99 3.02 -1.37 0.15
N VAL A 100 3.20 -1.17 1.44
CA VAL A 100 3.82 -2.15 2.35
C VAL A 100 2.81 -2.48 3.45
N LEU A 101 2.67 -3.76 3.76
CA LEU A 101 1.75 -4.28 4.77
C LEU A 101 2.52 -4.93 5.91
N TYR A 102 2.03 -4.74 7.12
CA TYR A 102 2.64 -5.25 8.35
C TYR A 102 1.61 -6.02 9.18
N ALA A 103 2.09 -7.05 9.86
CA ALA A 103 1.36 -7.76 10.89
C ALA A 103 1.36 -6.98 12.21
N PRO A 104 0.50 -7.35 13.18
CA PRO A 104 0.43 -6.66 14.47
C PRO A 104 1.72 -6.65 15.28
N ASP A 105 2.60 -7.63 15.07
CA ASP A 105 3.94 -7.71 15.69
C ASP A 105 4.99 -6.81 15.01
N GLY A 106 4.60 -6.10 13.94
CA GLY A 106 5.47 -5.25 13.13
C GLY A 106 6.19 -5.98 11.99
N SER A 107 6.01 -7.30 11.84
CA SER A 107 6.61 -8.07 10.75
C SER A 107 6.01 -7.65 9.41
N GLN A 108 6.85 -7.40 8.41
CA GLN A 108 6.38 -7.07 7.06
C GLN A 108 5.79 -8.32 6.39
N ILE A 109 4.53 -8.25 5.98
CA ILE A 109 3.77 -9.37 5.42
C ILE A 109 3.34 -9.19 3.97
N GLY A 110 3.51 -7.99 3.40
CA GLY A 110 3.11 -7.76 2.03
C GLY A 110 3.79 -6.57 1.37
N GLU A 111 3.97 -6.69 0.06
CA GLU A 111 4.52 -5.66 -0.82
C GLU A 111 3.67 -5.62 -2.08
N GLU A 112 3.30 -4.41 -2.51
CA GLU A 112 2.62 -4.20 -3.78
C GLU A 112 3.30 -3.08 -4.55
N PHE A 113 3.63 -3.39 -5.79
CA PHE A 113 4.32 -2.51 -6.71
C PHE A 113 3.31 -1.99 -7.73
N TYR A 114 3.41 -0.69 -7.99
CA TYR A 114 2.49 0.01 -8.87
C TYR A 114 3.26 0.89 -9.84
N GLU A 115 2.78 0.95 -11.08
CA GLU A 115 3.20 1.91 -12.09
C GLU A 115 1.95 2.61 -12.63
N ALA A 116 1.95 3.95 -12.61
CA ALA A 116 0.81 4.76 -13.03
C ALA A 116 -0.54 4.33 -12.39
N GLY A 117 -0.50 3.89 -11.12
CA GLY A 117 -1.69 3.49 -10.35
C GLY A 117 -2.20 2.07 -10.63
N GLN A 118 -1.50 1.27 -11.42
CA GLN A 118 -1.86 -0.13 -11.68
C GLN A 118 -0.79 -1.07 -11.12
N LEU A 119 -1.20 -2.23 -10.59
CA LEU A 119 -0.27 -3.27 -10.15
C LEU A 119 0.69 -3.62 -11.30
N HIS A 120 1.98 -3.43 -11.05
CA HIS A 120 3.04 -3.67 -12.02
C HIS A 120 4.42 -3.68 -11.34
N ALA A 121 5.31 -4.54 -11.84
CA ALA A 121 6.73 -4.52 -11.52
C ALA A 121 7.53 -4.97 -12.76
N THR A 122 8.67 -4.32 -13.00
CA THR A 122 9.52 -4.60 -14.18
C THR A 122 10.52 -5.73 -13.96
N SER A 123 10.91 -6.00 -12.71
CA SER A 123 12.00 -6.91 -12.36
C SER A 123 11.60 -8.08 -11.47
N GLY A 124 10.31 -8.23 -11.16
CA GLY A 124 9.85 -9.21 -10.17
C GLY A 124 8.33 -9.30 -10.07
N PRO A 125 7.82 -10.02 -9.05
CA PRO A 125 6.40 -10.02 -8.76
C PRO A 125 5.95 -8.60 -8.39
N ALA A 126 4.75 -8.22 -8.85
CA ALA A 126 4.13 -6.96 -8.46
C ALA A 126 3.37 -7.07 -7.14
N LEU A 127 3.08 -8.29 -6.68
CA LEU A 127 2.48 -8.55 -5.38
C LEU A 127 3.22 -9.68 -4.71
N ILE A 128 3.58 -9.46 -3.45
CA ILE A 128 4.22 -10.44 -2.58
C ILE A 128 3.41 -10.50 -1.28
N ARG A 129 3.13 -11.71 -0.80
CA ARG A 129 2.58 -11.96 0.54
C ARG A 129 3.42 -12.98 1.29
N ARG A 130 3.56 -12.77 2.58
CA ARG A 130 4.31 -13.62 3.50
C ARG A 130 3.39 -14.14 4.58
N ASP A 131 3.64 -15.36 5.03
CA ASP A 131 3.01 -15.89 6.23
C ASP A 131 3.47 -15.10 7.45
N THR A 132 2.54 -14.74 8.33
CA THR A 132 2.82 -13.91 9.50
C THR A 132 3.67 -14.64 10.54
N ALA A 133 3.50 -15.96 10.70
CA ALA A 133 4.17 -16.70 11.76
C ALA A 133 5.59 -17.12 11.36
N THR A 134 5.80 -17.45 10.08
CA THR A 134 7.09 -17.98 9.59
C THR A 134 7.89 -16.97 8.76
N GLY A 135 7.24 -15.92 8.24
CA GLY A 135 7.83 -14.95 7.31
C GLY A 135 8.07 -15.49 5.88
N VAL A 136 7.71 -16.76 5.63
CA VAL A 136 7.86 -17.41 4.32
C VAL A 136 6.99 -16.70 3.29
N VAL A 137 7.54 -16.42 2.11
CA VAL A 137 6.73 -15.93 0.99
C VAL A 137 5.74 -17.04 0.61
N VAL A 138 4.44 -16.75 0.73
CA VAL A 138 3.36 -17.69 0.42
C VAL A 138 2.67 -17.40 -0.89
N CYS A 139 2.75 -16.15 -1.38
CA CYS A 139 2.18 -15.76 -2.66
C CYS A 139 3.10 -14.77 -3.37
N GLU A 140 3.30 -15.01 -4.67
CA GLU A 140 3.96 -14.10 -5.59
C GLU A 140 3.10 -14.01 -6.86
N GLU A 141 2.78 -12.79 -7.29
CA GLU A 141 2.00 -12.55 -8.50
C GLU A 141 2.67 -11.52 -9.40
N TRP A 142 2.68 -11.79 -10.71
CA TRP A 142 3.24 -10.93 -11.74
C TRP A 142 2.14 -10.26 -12.53
N TYR A 143 2.26 -8.94 -12.72
CA TYR A 143 1.26 -8.13 -13.38
C TYR A 143 1.85 -7.27 -14.49
N ARG A 144 1.08 -7.09 -15.56
CA ARG A 144 1.34 -6.11 -16.62
C ARG A 144 0.06 -5.35 -16.92
N ALA A 145 0.11 -4.02 -16.82
CA ALA A 145 -1.05 -3.13 -16.97
C ALA A 145 -2.25 -3.60 -16.11
N GLY A 146 -1.99 -3.90 -14.84
CA GLY A 146 -3.01 -4.31 -13.87
C GLY A 146 -3.61 -5.70 -14.11
N ARG A 147 -3.04 -6.53 -14.99
CA ARG A 147 -3.53 -7.89 -15.25
C ARG A 147 -2.44 -8.92 -14.98
N LEU A 148 -2.81 -10.06 -14.39
CA LEU A 148 -1.90 -11.20 -14.22
C LEU A 148 -1.22 -11.54 -15.55
N HIS A 149 0.11 -11.51 -15.58
CA HIS A 149 0.87 -11.68 -16.80
C HIS A 149 2.30 -12.10 -16.49
N ARG A 150 2.73 -13.19 -17.11
CA ARG A 150 4.14 -13.58 -17.17
C ARG A 150 4.39 -14.51 -18.36
N THR A 151 5.42 -14.23 -19.14
CA THR A 151 5.74 -15.02 -20.36
C THR A 151 6.80 -16.10 -20.12
N ASP A 152 7.69 -15.89 -19.15
CA ASP A 152 8.84 -16.74 -18.84
C ASP A 152 8.60 -17.72 -17.67
N GLY A 153 7.40 -17.74 -17.10
CA GLY A 153 7.08 -18.54 -15.93
C GLY A 153 5.63 -18.42 -15.49
N PRO A 154 5.28 -18.96 -14.31
CA PRO A 154 3.95 -18.80 -13.73
C PRO A 154 3.72 -17.34 -13.31
N ALA A 155 2.56 -16.80 -13.67
CA ALA A 155 2.14 -15.46 -13.27
C ALA A 155 1.62 -15.43 -11.83
N ARG A 156 1.33 -16.58 -11.23
CA ARG A 156 1.04 -16.73 -9.80
C ARG A 156 1.71 -17.98 -9.25
N ILE A 157 2.37 -17.83 -8.10
CA ILE A 157 2.99 -18.93 -7.35
C ILE A 157 2.43 -18.91 -5.94
N GLU A 158 1.96 -20.06 -5.47
CA GLU A 158 1.58 -20.26 -4.08
C GLU A 158 2.52 -21.25 -3.41
N ARG A 159 2.84 -20.99 -2.14
CA ARG A 159 3.78 -21.80 -1.36
C ARG A 159 3.21 -22.14 0.01
N ASP A 160 3.62 -23.29 0.52
CA ASP A 160 3.31 -23.73 1.87
C ASP A 160 3.99 -22.81 2.88
N ALA A 161 3.21 -22.37 3.87
CA ALA A 161 3.65 -21.38 4.86
C ALA A 161 4.79 -21.87 5.76
N VAL A 162 4.97 -23.19 5.94
CA VAL A 162 5.99 -23.73 6.85
C VAL A 162 7.23 -24.16 6.07
N THR A 163 7.04 -24.88 4.98
CA THR A 163 8.13 -25.51 4.22
C THR A 163 8.63 -24.66 3.07
N GLY A 164 7.85 -23.66 2.62
CA GLY A 164 8.13 -22.89 1.40
C GLY A 164 7.98 -23.69 0.10
N ALA A 165 7.52 -24.94 0.19
CA ALA A 165 7.28 -25.79 -0.97
C ALA A 165 6.20 -25.18 -1.87
N ILE A 166 6.39 -25.23 -3.18
CA ILE A 166 5.40 -24.71 -4.13
C ILE A 166 4.17 -25.63 -4.13
N LEU A 167 3.01 -25.06 -3.82
CA LEU A 167 1.72 -25.73 -3.82
C LEU A 167 1.01 -25.59 -5.16
N ALA A 168 1.08 -24.40 -5.77
CA ALA A 168 0.43 -24.12 -7.03
C ALA A 168 1.26 -23.19 -7.92
N LYS A 169 1.07 -23.36 -9.24
CA LYS A 169 1.61 -22.50 -10.29
C LYS A 169 0.53 -22.25 -11.32
N GLU A 170 0.16 -20.99 -11.50
CA GLU A 170 -0.81 -20.59 -12.53
C GLU A 170 -0.14 -19.68 -13.55
N TYR A 171 -0.50 -19.87 -14.82
CA TYR A 171 0.11 -19.18 -15.94
C TYR A 171 -0.93 -18.28 -16.59
N PHE A 172 -0.58 -17.00 -16.75
CA PHE A 172 -1.47 -16.02 -17.35
C PHE A 172 -0.70 -15.13 -18.32
N GLU A 173 -1.38 -14.74 -19.39
CA GLU A 173 -0.92 -13.70 -20.30
C GLU A 173 -2.03 -12.64 -20.45
N LEU A 174 -1.78 -11.43 -19.94
CA LEU A 174 -2.71 -10.30 -20.00
C LEU A 174 -4.09 -10.64 -19.41
N GLY A 175 -4.09 -11.37 -18.29
CA GLY A 175 -5.27 -11.77 -17.52
C GLY A 175 -5.98 -13.02 -18.06
N ARG A 176 -5.46 -13.66 -19.12
CA ARG A 176 -6.04 -14.90 -19.65
C ARG A 176 -5.24 -16.10 -19.19
N PRO A 177 -5.86 -17.17 -18.68
CA PRO A 177 -5.17 -18.41 -18.37
C PRO A 177 -4.43 -18.91 -19.62
N ARG A 178 -3.14 -19.21 -19.46
CA ARG A 178 -2.32 -19.84 -20.50
C ARG A 178 -2.35 -21.34 -20.25
N PRO A 179 -2.98 -22.15 -21.12
CA PRO A 179 -2.90 -23.58 -21.00
C PRO A 179 -1.42 -23.99 -21.05
N LEU A 180 -1.01 -24.88 -20.15
CA LEU A 180 0.26 -25.56 -20.33
C LEU A 180 0.17 -26.34 -21.65
N HIS A 181 0.94 -25.94 -22.66
CA HIS A 181 1.12 -26.83 -23.79
C HIS A 181 1.73 -28.11 -23.23
N PRO A 182 1.13 -29.30 -23.47
CA PRO A 182 1.88 -30.52 -23.24
C PRO A 182 3.15 -30.39 -24.06
N GLY A 183 4.30 -30.47 -23.40
CA GLY A 183 5.58 -30.63 -24.10
C GLY A 183 5.46 -31.77 -25.11
N PRO A 184 6.29 -31.81 -26.16
CA PRO A 184 6.19 -32.85 -27.19
C PRO A 184 6.07 -34.22 -26.52
N SER A 185 5.00 -34.94 -26.84
CA SER A 185 4.80 -36.31 -26.38
C SER A 185 6.09 -37.10 -26.64
N PRO A 186 6.55 -37.95 -25.69
CA PRO A 186 7.66 -38.84 -25.98
C PRO A 186 7.28 -39.64 -27.23
N LYS A 187 8.12 -39.56 -28.28
CA LYS A 187 7.92 -40.34 -29.50
C LYS A 187 7.96 -41.84 -29.13
N PRO A 188 7.09 -42.67 -29.76
CA PRO A 188 7.04 -44.11 -29.51
C PRO A 188 8.36 -44.80 -29.83
#